data_AF-A0A5E4SQS4-F1
#
_entry.id   AF-A0A5E4SQS4-F1
#
_cell.length_a   1.000
_cell.length_b   1.000
_cell.length_c   1.000
_cell.angle_alpha   90.00
_cell.angle_beta   90.00
_cell.angle_gamma   90.00
#
_symmetry.space_group_name_H-M   'P 1'
#
loop_
_entity.id
_entity.type
_entity.pdbx_description
1 polymer ?
#
loop_
_entity_poly.entity_id
_entity_poly.type
_entity_poly.pdbx_seq_one_letter_code
_entity_poly.pdbx_strand_id
1 'polypeptide(L)'
;MQNTTSSAVLVFENVEFDIVDIHNVPWLRGWQVASALGYKNPGSDIAHLYERNADEFIDEMTQLVELDTAGGRQQVRIFSPRGCYLLGMLARTERAKAFRAWVLDVLEGRLLPQQTGRLTVPQRLAALRYRGQLVKELAFATARAQAFELHANLRHISRLLGMTVSDLEALAPALKQQSLPSVSQ
;
A
#
# COMPACT_ATOMS: atom_id res chain seq x y z
N MET A 1 -20.88 -2.32 3.42
CA MET A 1 -20.29 -3.30 2.48
C MET A 1 -18.90 -3.61 3.00
N GLN A 2 -18.60 -4.89 3.23
CA GLN A 2 -17.33 -5.32 3.82
C GLN A 2 -16.28 -5.33 2.71
N ASN A 3 -15.25 -4.49 2.81
CA ASN A 3 -14.09 -4.54 1.93
C ASN A 3 -13.33 -5.83 2.23
N THR A 4 -13.51 -6.85 1.40
CA THR A 4 -12.74 -8.09 1.45
C THR A 4 -11.32 -7.76 0.99
N THR A 5 -10.40 -7.54 1.91
CA THR A 5 -8.99 -7.31 1.58
C THR A 5 -8.44 -8.54 0.87
N SER A 6 -8.29 -8.47 -0.46
CA SER A 6 -7.59 -9.50 -1.22
C SER A 6 -6.20 -9.72 -0.62
N SER A 7 -5.91 -10.95 -0.20
CA SER A 7 -4.64 -11.34 0.43
C SER A 7 -3.46 -11.41 -0.57
N ALA A 8 -3.66 -10.95 -1.80
CA ALA A 8 -2.63 -10.93 -2.84
C ALA A 8 -1.61 -9.82 -2.54
N VAL A 9 -0.35 -10.21 -2.41
CA VAL A 9 0.77 -9.26 -2.38
C VAL A 9 1.19 -9.04 -3.83
N LEU A 10 1.13 -7.78 -4.27
CA LEU A 10 1.70 -7.40 -5.56
C LEU A 10 3.09 -6.83 -5.32
N VAL A 11 4.07 -7.40 -6.01
CA VAL A 11 5.46 -6.98 -5.97
C VAL A 11 5.96 -6.80 -7.40
N PHE A 12 6.54 -5.63 -7.69
CA PHE A 12 7.32 -5.42 -8.90
C PHE A 12 8.78 -5.20 -8.50
N GLU A 13 9.65 -6.14 -8.90
CA GLU A 13 11.05 -6.21 -8.46
C GLU A 13 11.17 -6.19 -6.92
N ASN A 14 11.59 -5.06 -6.34
CA ASN A 14 11.78 -4.84 -4.91
C ASN A 14 10.74 -3.89 -4.29
N VAL A 15 9.69 -3.54 -5.03
CA VAL A 15 8.62 -2.65 -4.56
C VAL A 15 7.36 -3.47 -4.26
N GLU A 16 7.02 -3.60 -2.97
CA GLU A 16 5.73 -4.11 -2.50
C GLU A 16 4.69 -2.99 -2.56
N PHE A 17 3.50 -3.30 -3.08
CA PHE A 17 2.40 -2.36 -3.18
C PHE A 17 1.38 -2.53 -2.04
N ASP A 18 0.96 -1.40 -1.46
CA ASP A 18 -0.22 -1.36 -0.60
C ASP A 18 -1.46 -1.24 -1.48
N ILE A 19 -2.19 -2.35 -1.61
CA ILE A 19 -3.34 -2.46 -2.49
C ILE A 19 -4.58 -1.80 -1.89
N VAL A 20 -5.23 -0.97 -2.69
CA VAL A 20 -6.61 -0.53 -2.46
C VAL A 20 -7.51 -1.37 -3.36
N ASP A 21 -8.31 -2.26 -2.77
CA ASP A 21 -9.27 -3.06 -3.52
C ASP A 21 -10.52 -2.23 -3.81
N ILE A 22 -10.84 -2.08 -5.11
CA ILE A 22 -12.06 -1.44 -5.57
C ILE A 22 -12.74 -2.39 -6.55
N HIS A 23 -13.86 -2.96 -6.13
CA HIS A 23 -14.63 -3.93 -6.93
C HIS A 23 -13.81 -5.14 -7.40
N ASN A 24 -12.94 -5.68 -6.54
CA ASN A 24 -12.00 -6.77 -6.84
C ASN A 24 -10.92 -6.42 -7.86
N VAL A 25 -10.68 -5.13 -8.09
CA VAL A 25 -9.56 -4.64 -8.89
C VAL A 25 -8.51 -4.10 -7.92
N PRO A 26 -7.23 -4.49 -8.06
CA PRO A 26 -6.16 -3.97 -7.22
C PRO A 26 -5.68 -2.61 -7.74
N TRP A 27 -5.97 -1.54 -7.02
CA TRP A 27 -5.48 -0.19 -7.33
C TRP A 27 -4.20 0.11 -6.56
N LEU A 28 -3.26 0.78 -7.22
CA LEU A 28 -1.92 1.08 -6.70
C LEU A 28 -1.79 2.55 -6.33
N ARG A 29 -1.10 2.85 -5.23
CA ARG A 29 -0.80 4.23 -4.82
C ARG A 29 0.22 4.85 -5.77
N GLY A 30 -0.04 6.08 -6.21
CA GLY A 30 0.80 6.76 -7.21
C GLY A 30 2.28 6.82 -6.84
N TRP A 31 2.61 7.12 -5.59
CA TRP A 31 4.01 7.18 -5.15
C TRP A 31 4.72 5.82 -5.23
N GLN A 32 4.02 4.70 -4.97
CA GLN A 32 4.60 3.36 -5.12
C GLN A 32 4.80 3.01 -6.60
N VAL A 33 3.88 3.44 -7.47
CA VAL A 33 4.03 3.31 -8.92
C VAL A 33 5.25 4.09 -9.40
N ALA A 34 5.45 5.32 -8.92
CA ALA A 34 6.65 6.07 -9.29
C ALA A 34 7.95 5.46 -8.76
N SER A 35 7.97 4.94 -7.53
CA SER A 35 9.10 4.18 -7.01
C SER A 35 9.39 2.95 -7.88
N ALA A 36 8.34 2.22 -8.27
CA ALA A 36 8.45 1.08 -9.18
C ALA A 36 8.95 1.47 -10.57
N LEU A 37 8.66 2.66 -11.06
CA LEU A 37 9.18 3.21 -12.32
C LEU A 37 10.60 3.79 -12.19
N GLY A 38 11.14 3.92 -10.97
CA GLY A 38 12.49 4.40 -10.70
C GLY A 38 12.63 5.94 -10.62
N TYR A 39 11.55 6.65 -10.32
CA TYR A 39 11.59 8.10 -10.11
C TYR A 39 12.34 8.46 -8.82
N LYS A 40 13.06 9.60 -8.85
CA LYS A 40 13.86 10.08 -7.72
C LYS A 40 13.00 10.71 -6.63
N ASN A 41 11.93 11.42 -7.01
CA ASN A 41 10.99 12.05 -6.09
C ASN A 41 9.59 11.49 -6.36
N PRO A 42 9.28 10.27 -5.89
CA PRO A 42 8.11 9.53 -6.38
C PRO A 42 6.77 10.27 -6.24
N GLY A 43 6.59 11.02 -5.15
CA GLY A 43 5.36 11.78 -4.90
C GLY A 43 5.15 12.92 -5.90
N SER A 44 6.16 13.76 -6.15
CA SER A 44 6.06 14.88 -7.08
C SER A 44 6.12 14.43 -8.53
N ASP A 45 7.00 13.48 -8.84
CA ASP A 45 7.26 13.06 -10.22
C ASP A 45 6.04 12.38 -10.84
N ILE A 46 5.31 11.57 -10.04
CA ILE A 46 4.06 10.95 -10.52
C ILE A 46 2.94 11.96 -10.70
N ALA A 47 2.84 12.95 -9.81
CA ALA A 47 1.82 13.99 -9.89
C ALA A 47 2.02 14.81 -11.17
N HIS A 48 3.24 15.28 -11.41
CA HIS A 48 3.57 16.01 -12.64
C HIS A 48 3.40 15.17 -13.91
N LEU A 49 3.73 13.87 -13.85
CA LEU A 49 3.51 12.95 -14.98
C LEU A 49 2.03 12.82 -15.32
N TYR A 50 1.17 12.68 -14.31
CA TYR A 50 -0.27 12.62 -14.48
C TYR A 50 -0.83 13.96 -14.97
N GLU A 51 -0.51 15.06 -14.30
CA GLU A 51 -1.07 16.39 -14.58
C GLU A 51 -0.87 16.85 -16.03
N ARG A 52 0.32 16.61 -16.59
CA ARG A 52 0.65 17.01 -17.97
C ARG A 52 0.02 16.12 -19.07
N ASN A 53 -0.54 14.96 -18.70
CA ASN A 53 -1.20 14.03 -19.62
C ASN A 53 -2.62 13.68 -19.12
N ALA A 54 -3.22 14.52 -18.30
CA ALA A 54 -4.46 14.21 -17.60
C ALA A 54 -5.64 13.93 -18.56
N ASP A 55 -5.57 14.49 -19.78
CA ASP A 55 -6.51 14.26 -20.87
C ASP A 55 -6.50 12.82 -21.42
N GLU A 56 -5.43 12.05 -21.21
CA GLU A 56 -5.36 10.63 -21.57
C GLU A 56 -5.99 9.71 -20.51
N PHE A 57 -6.30 10.23 -19.32
CA PHE A 57 -6.91 9.47 -18.22
C PHE A 57 -8.42 9.66 -18.16
N ILE A 58 -9.13 8.57 -17.91
CA ILE A 58 -10.57 8.58 -17.60
C ILE A 58 -10.78 8.26 -16.12
N ASP A 59 -11.99 8.52 -15.60
CA ASP A 59 -12.32 8.37 -14.18
C ASP A 59 -12.08 6.93 -13.66
N GLU A 60 -12.20 5.92 -14.52
CA GLU A 60 -11.94 4.51 -14.16
C GLU A 60 -10.43 4.16 -14.10
N MET A 61 -9.54 5.10 -14.42
CA MET A 61 -8.09 4.92 -14.36
C MET A 61 -7.43 5.50 -13.11
N THR A 62 -8.00 6.54 -12.53
CA THR A 62 -7.42 7.21 -11.36
C THR A 62 -8.47 7.90 -10.52
N GLN A 63 -8.24 7.94 -9.20
CA GLN A 63 -9.07 8.69 -8.28
C GLN A 63 -8.27 9.08 -7.03
N LEU A 64 -8.77 10.07 -6.31
CA LEU A 64 -8.27 10.42 -4.97
C LEU A 64 -9.10 9.66 -3.93
N VAL A 65 -8.41 8.98 -3.01
CA VAL A 65 -9.03 8.29 -1.87
C VAL A 65 -8.40 8.76 -0.57
N GLU A 66 -9.20 8.82 0.49
CA GLU A 66 -8.70 9.14 1.82
C GLU A 66 -8.09 7.88 2.42
N LEU A 67 -6.77 7.90 2.66
CA LEU A 67 -6.04 6.78 3.26
C LEU A 67 -5.30 7.24 4.51
N ASP A 68 -5.17 6.32 5.46
CA ASP A 68 -4.21 6.50 6.56
C ASP A 68 -2.78 6.39 6.01
N THR A 69 -1.98 7.41 6.30
CA THR A 69 -0.54 7.47 6.06
C THR A 69 0.18 7.82 7.36
N ALA A 70 1.52 7.75 7.34
CA ALA A 70 2.36 8.23 8.44
C ALA A 70 2.08 9.71 8.80
N GLY A 71 1.63 10.52 7.82
CA GLY A 71 1.32 11.94 7.99
C GLY A 71 -0.12 12.23 8.44
N GLY A 72 -0.94 11.21 8.70
CA GLY A 72 -2.38 11.40 8.98
C GLY A 72 -3.27 10.81 7.89
N ARG A 73 -4.56 11.10 7.98
CA ARG A 73 -5.47 10.85 6.86
C ARG A 73 -5.20 11.86 5.76
N GLN A 74 -4.90 11.37 4.57
CA GLN A 74 -4.52 12.19 3.43
C GLN A 74 -5.21 11.71 2.18
N GLN A 75 -5.49 12.64 1.28
CA GLN A 75 -5.94 12.32 -0.07
C GLN A 75 -4.76 11.75 -0.85
N VAL A 76 -4.84 10.47 -1.20
CA VAL A 76 -3.84 9.74 -1.96
C VAL A 76 -4.41 9.42 -3.32
N ARG A 77 -3.69 9.80 -4.39
CA ARG A 77 -4.04 9.39 -5.75
C ARG A 77 -3.68 7.92 -5.95
N ILE A 78 -4.67 7.15 -6.35
CA ILE A 78 -4.53 5.75 -6.73
C ILE A 78 -4.79 5.60 -8.23
N PHE A 79 -4.23 4.54 -8.79
CA PHE A 79 -4.36 4.20 -10.20
C PHE A 79 -4.81 2.75 -10.34
N SER A 80 -5.79 2.51 -11.20
CA SER A 80 -6.17 1.15 -11.59
C SER A 80 -5.03 0.52 -12.40
N PRO A 81 -5.02 -0.81 -12.63
CA PRO A 81 -4.00 -1.43 -13.45
C PRO A 81 -3.92 -0.81 -14.86
N ARG A 82 -5.05 -0.41 -15.46
CA ARG A 82 -5.05 0.32 -16.75
C ARG A 82 -4.35 1.68 -16.64
N GLY A 83 -4.62 2.45 -15.58
CA GLY A 83 -3.93 3.71 -15.32
C GLY A 83 -2.42 3.52 -15.08
N CYS A 84 -2.04 2.46 -14.36
CA CYS A 84 -0.64 2.08 -14.15
C CYS A 84 0.07 1.74 -15.48
N TYR A 85 -0.61 1.02 -16.36
CA TYR A 85 -0.08 0.70 -17.69
C TYR A 85 0.20 1.97 -18.49
N LEU A 86 -0.73 2.94 -18.47
CA LEU A 86 -0.57 4.23 -19.14
C LEU A 86 0.61 5.04 -18.56
N LEU A 87 0.72 5.13 -17.23
CA LEU A 87 1.88 5.75 -16.58
C LEU A 87 3.20 5.11 -17.02
N GLY A 88 3.23 3.77 -17.13
CA GLY A 88 4.37 3.02 -17.65
C GLY A 88 4.68 3.32 -19.13
N MET A 89 3.69 3.66 -19.96
CA MET A 89 3.92 4.08 -21.35
C MET A 89 4.56 5.48 -21.38
N LEU A 90 4.08 6.39 -20.53
CA LEU A 90 4.54 7.78 -20.46
C LEU A 90 5.95 7.92 -19.87
N ALA A 91 6.40 7.00 -19.01
CA ALA A 91 7.73 7.04 -18.38
C ALA A 91 8.90 6.72 -19.34
N ARG A 92 8.67 5.93 -20.40
CA ARG A 92 9.63 5.65 -21.49
C ARG A 92 11.04 5.17 -21.05
N THR A 93 11.12 4.30 -20.05
CA THR A 93 12.37 3.64 -19.63
C THR A 93 12.31 2.12 -19.83
N GLU A 94 13.46 1.43 -19.84
CA GLU A 94 13.50 -0.04 -19.87
C GLU A 94 12.81 -0.65 -18.64
N ARG A 95 12.99 -0.03 -17.46
CA ARG A 95 12.27 -0.40 -16.24
C ARG A 95 10.75 -0.24 -16.42
N ALA A 96 10.30 0.84 -17.06
CA ALA A 96 8.88 1.03 -17.36
C ALA A 96 8.34 0.00 -18.35
N LYS A 97 9.16 -0.48 -19.30
CA LYS A 97 8.79 -1.59 -20.20
C LYS A 97 8.55 -2.88 -19.44
N ALA A 98 9.41 -3.23 -18.50
CA ALA A 98 9.20 -4.37 -17.60
C ALA A 98 7.96 -4.17 -16.72
N PHE A 99 7.76 -2.96 -16.18
CA PHE A 99 6.58 -2.63 -15.38
C PHE A 99 5.28 -2.83 -16.16
N ARG A 100 5.21 -2.41 -17.43
CA ARG A 100 4.03 -2.62 -18.28
C ARG A 100 3.71 -4.10 -18.49
N ALA A 101 4.72 -4.94 -18.72
CA ALA A 101 4.52 -6.39 -18.83
C ALA A 101 3.93 -6.97 -17.54
N TRP A 102 4.49 -6.56 -16.39
CA TRP A 102 3.98 -6.95 -15.09
C TRP A 102 2.53 -6.49 -14.84
N VAL A 103 2.18 -5.26 -15.22
CA VAL A 103 0.80 -4.76 -15.10
C VAL A 103 -0.18 -5.58 -15.97
N LEU A 104 0.23 -6.03 -17.15
CA LEU A 104 -0.59 -6.92 -17.98
C LEU A 104 -0.82 -8.26 -17.29
N ASP A 105 0.19 -8.83 -16.63
CA ASP A 105 0.02 -10.04 -15.82
C ASP A 105 -0.97 -9.83 -14.65
N VAL A 106 -1.01 -8.63 -14.04
CA VAL A 106 -2.05 -8.27 -13.05
C VAL A 106 -3.43 -8.27 -13.71
N LEU A 107 -3.57 -7.58 -14.85
CA LEU A 107 -4.85 -7.42 -15.57
C LEU A 107 -5.43 -8.75 -16.03
N GLU A 108 -4.57 -9.66 -16.49
CA GLU A 108 -4.96 -10.98 -16.98
C GLU A 108 -5.14 -12.01 -15.85
N GLY A 109 -5.04 -11.57 -14.58
CA GLY A 109 -5.14 -12.45 -13.41
C GLY A 109 -4.05 -13.51 -13.35
N ARG A 110 -2.95 -13.33 -14.08
CA ARG A 110 -1.82 -14.27 -14.17
C ARG A 110 -0.88 -14.18 -12.97
N LEU A 111 -0.93 -13.07 -12.25
CA LEU A 111 -0.30 -13.00 -10.93
C LEU A 111 -1.11 -13.85 -9.96
N LEU A 112 -0.73 -15.13 -9.89
CA LEU A 112 -1.11 -15.99 -8.78
C LEU A 112 -0.72 -15.24 -7.49
N PRO A 113 -1.63 -15.10 -6.51
CA PRO A 113 -1.24 -14.65 -5.19
C PRO A 113 -0.03 -15.47 -4.82
N GLN A 114 1.12 -14.80 -4.63
CA GLN A 114 2.29 -15.51 -4.18
C GLN A 114 1.86 -16.10 -2.85
N GLN A 115 1.61 -17.42 -2.82
CA GLN A 115 1.18 -18.10 -1.62
C GLN A 115 2.25 -17.73 -0.63
N THR A 116 1.91 -16.87 0.34
CA THR A 116 2.83 -16.49 1.40
C THR A 116 3.24 -17.82 2.02
N GLY A 117 4.48 -18.19 1.70
CA GLY A 117 4.88 -19.58 1.51
C GLY A 117 4.60 -20.43 2.74
N ARG A 118 4.45 -21.73 2.53
CA ARG A 118 4.45 -22.73 3.62
C ARG A 118 5.67 -22.48 4.52
N LEU A 119 5.47 -21.73 5.61
CA LEU A 119 6.51 -21.49 6.60
C LEU A 119 6.81 -22.83 7.25
N THR A 120 8.10 -23.15 7.41
CA THR A 120 8.49 -24.25 8.30
C THR A 120 7.99 -23.97 9.73
N VAL A 121 7.84 -25.00 10.56
CA VAL A 121 7.42 -24.83 11.96
C VAL A 121 8.26 -23.77 12.70
N PRO A 122 9.61 -23.77 12.60
CA PRO A 122 10.42 -22.74 13.25
C PRO A 122 10.17 -21.32 12.72
N GLN A 123 10.03 -21.15 11.40
CA GLN A 123 9.73 -19.85 10.79
C GLN A 123 8.36 -19.33 11.21
N ARG A 124 7.35 -20.21 11.27
CA ARG A 124 6.00 -19.86 11.73
C ARG A 124 6.03 -19.40 13.19
N LEU A 125 6.74 -20.11 14.06
CA LEU A 125 6.90 -19.71 15.46
C LEU A 125 7.63 -18.38 15.61
N ALA A 126 8.68 -18.13 14.80
CA ALA A 126 9.38 -16.85 14.79
C ALA A 126 8.47 -15.70 14.35
N ALA A 127 7.71 -15.89 13.28
CA ALA A 127 6.72 -14.93 12.78
C ALA A 127 5.64 -14.62 13.83
N LEU A 128 5.12 -15.64 14.54
CA LEU A 128 4.15 -15.45 15.62
C LEU A 128 4.71 -14.63 16.78
N ARG A 129 5.97 -14.89 17.19
CA ARG A 129 6.65 -14.10 18.24
C ARG A 129 6.83 -12.66 17.81
N TYR A 130 7.32 -12.43 16.59
CA TYR A 130 7.51 -11.08 16.05
C TYR A 130 6.19 -10.32 15.94
N ARG A 131 5.12 -10.98 15.46
CA ARG A 131 3.76 -10.41 15.45
C ARG A 131 3.32 -9.97 16.84
N GLY A 132 3.54 -10.81 17.86
CA GLY A 132 3.20 -10.48 19.25
C GLY A 132 4.01 -9.31 19.80
N GLN A 133 5.28 -9.19 19.42
CA GLN A 133 6.13 -8.05 19.78
C GLN A 133 5.61 -6.75 19.15
N LEU A 134 5.30 -6.75 17.85
CA LEU A 134 4.77 -5.58 17.14
C LEU A 134 3.48 -5.05 17.77
N VAL A 135 2.55 -5.93 18.17
CA VAL A 135 1.31 -5.52 18.86
C VAL A 135 1.61 -4.81 20.18
N LYS A 136 2.59 -5.32 20.96
CA LYS A 136 2.99 -4.70 22.23
C LYS A 136 3.62 -3.34 22.00
N GLU A 137 4.59 -3.23 21.08
CA GLU A 137 5.25 -1.95 20.75
C GLU A 137 4.25 -0.91 20.26
N LEU A 138 3.31 -1.32 19.41
CA LEU A 138 2.31 -0.44 18.84
C LEU A 138 1.30 0.08 19.89
N ALA A 139 0.98 -0.72 20.92
CA ALA A 139 0.13 -0.28 22.03
C ALA A 139 0.73 0.89 22.85
N PHE A 140 2.06 1.02 22.85
CA PHE A 140 2.78 2.09 23.54
C PHE A 140 3.29 3.18 22.59
N ALA A 141 3.09 3.05 21.28
CA ALA A 141 3.57 4.02 20.31
C ALA A 141 2.79 5.34 20.41
N THR A 142 3.50 6.44 20.67
CA THR A 142 2.92 7.78 20.79
C THR A 142 3.14 8.64 19.55
N ALA A 143 4.14 8.31 18.73
CA ALA A 143 4.41 9.00 17.47
C ALA A 143 3.67 8.31 16.32
N ARG A 144 2.83 9.05 15.58
CA ARG A 144 2.01 8.50 14.48
C ARG A 144 2.85 7.80 13.42
N ALA A 145 3.96 8.40 12.99
CA ALA A 145 4.84 7.81 11.98
C ALA A 145 5.40 6.46 12.44
N GLN A 146 5.87 6.36 13.69
CA GLN A 146 6.35 5.11 14.27
C GLN A 146 5.23 4.06 14.35
N ALA A 147 4.05 4.46 14.84
CA ALA A 147 2.90 3.57 14.94
C ALA A 147 2.44 3.06 13.56
N PHE A 148 2.52 3.90 12.53
CA PHE A 148 2.21 3.52 11.16
C PHE A 148 3.17 2.47 10.60
N GLU A 149 4.49 2.65 10.81
CA GLU A 149 5.50 1.66 10.41
C GLU A 149 5.32 0.32 11.15
N LEU A 150 5.11 0.36 12.46
CA LEU A 150 4.82 -0.85 13.26
C LEU A 150 3.55 -1.55 12.77
N HIS A 151 2.52 -0.79 12.38
CA HIS A 151 1.28 -1.34 11.82
C HIS A 151 1.48 -1.96 10.46
N ALA A 152 2.28 -1.34 9.58
CA ALA A 152 2.63 -1.88 8.28
C ALA A 152 3.35 -3.23 8.42
N ASN A 153 4.34 -3.32 9.30
CA ASN A 153 5.03 -4.57 9.64
C ASN A 153 4.07 -5.62 10.20
N LEU A 154 3.14 -5.20 11.06
CA LEU A 154 2.13 -6.09 11.65
C LEU A 154 1.18 -6.65 10.58
N ARG A 155 0.74 -5.82 9.62
CA ARG A 155 -0.06 -6.25 8.47
C ARG A 155 0.69 -7.26 7.63
N HIS A 156 1.95 -6.98 7.30
CA HIS A 156 2.78 -7.88 6.49
C HIS A 156 2.97 -9.25 7.15
N ILE A 157 3.40 -9.30 8.41
CA ILE A 157 3.61 -10.58 9.11
C ILE A 157 2.31 -11.35 9.36
N SER A 158 1.20 -10.65 9.59
CA SER A 158 -0.10 -11.29 9.77
C SER A 158 -0.62 -11.91 8.47
N ARG A 159 -0.37 -11.26 7.32
CA ARG A 159 -0.65 -11.81 5.99
C ARG A 159 0.13 -13.11 5.76
N LEU A 160 1.42 -13.13 6.10
CA LEU A 160 2.26 -14.35 6.05
C LEU A 160 1.70 -15.49 6.93
N LEU A 161 1.02 -15.16 8.02
CA LEU A 161 0.46 -16.12 8.96
C LEU A 161 -0.99 -16.54 8.65
N GLY A 162 -1.65 -15.89 7.68
CA GLY A 162 -3.08 -16.05 7.39
C GLY A 162 -3.98 -15.46 8.47
N MET A 163 -3.53 -14.38 9.12
CA MET A 163 -4.23 -13.72 10.23
C MET A 163 -4.67 -12.30 9.83
N THR A 164 -5.79 -11.85 10.39
CA THR A 164 -6.26 -10.47 10.24
C THR A 164 -5.60 -9.53 11.27
N VAL A 165 -5.67 -8.22 10.99
CA VAL A 165 -5.14 -7.15 11.83
C VAL A 165 -6.20 -6.08 11.97
N SER A 166 -6.39 -5.57 13.19
CA SER A 166 -7.29 -4.45 13.46
C SER A 166 -6.71 -3.12 12.97
N ASP A 167 -7.55 -2.09 12.89
CA ASP A 167 -7.14 -0.75 12.48
C ASP A 167 -6.10 -0.13 13.41
N LEU A 168 -5.25 0.75 12.87
CA LEU A 168 -4.17 1.43 13.58
C LEU A 168 -4.67 2.09 14.88
N GLU A 169 -5.77 2.84 14.80
CA GLU A 169 -6.35 3.58 15.92
C GLU A 169 -6.92 2.67 17.04
N ALA A 170 -7.24 1.42 16.72
CA ALA A 170 -7.68 0.44 17.72
C ALA A 170 -6.48 -0.16 18.47
N LEU A 171 -5.34 -0.29 17.80
CA LEU A 171 -4.15 -0.91 18.36
C LEU A 171 -3.20 0.10 19.01
N ALA A 172 -3.22 1.38 18.60
CA ALA A 172 -2.41 2.47 19.14
C ALA A 172 -3.27 3.57 19.77
N PRO A 173 -3.91 3.31 20.94
CA PRO A 173 -4.88 4.23 21.55
C PRO A 173 -4.30 5.60 21.93
N ALA A 174 -2.98 5.68 22.15
CA ALA A 174 -2.29 6.93 22.46
C ALA A 174 -2.37 7.99 21.33
N LEU A 175 -2.57 7.56 20.07
CA LEU A 175 -2.71 8.48 18.94
C LEU A 175 -4.03 9.27 18.98
N LYS A 176 -5.11 8.68 19.52
CA LYS A 176 -6.41 9.35 19.66
C LYS A 176 -6.38 10.54 20.62
N GLN A 177 -5.44 10.55 21.56
CA GLN A 177 -5.33 11.62 22.55
C GLN A 177 -4.65 12.89 22.00
N GLN A 178 -3.91 12.78 20.89
CA GLN A 178 -3.21 13.92 20.26
C GLN A 178 -4.05 14.67 19.23
N SER A 179 -5.18 14.13 18.79
CA SER A 179 -6.07 14.74 17.80
C SER A 179 -7.20 15.59 18.39
N LEU A 180 -7.30 15.68 19.73
CA LEU A 180 -8.20 16.62 20.39
C LEU A 180 -7.56 18.02 20.33
N PRO A 181 -8.15 19.01 19.62
CA PRO A 181 -7.66 20.36 19.68
C PRO A 181 -7.75 20.84 21.13
N SER A 182 -6.63 21.33 21.64
CA SER A 182 -6.60 22.18 22.83
C SER A 182 -7.64 23.28 22.62
N VAL A 183 -8.77 23.17 23.30
CA VAL A 183 -9.73 24.26 23.42
C VAL A 183 -9.03 25.33 24.23
N SER A 184 -8.35 26.24 23.54
CA SER A 184 -7.83 27.46 24.14
C SER A 184 -9.03 28.29 24.57
N GLN A 185 -9.12 28.51 25.88
CA GLN A 185 -10.02 29.46 26.54
C GLN A 185 -9.71 30.90 26.11
#